data_AF-A0A2H0YBB2-F1
#
_entry.id   AF-A0A2H0YBB2-F1
#
_cell.length_a   1.000
_cell.length_b   1.000
_cell.length_c   1.000
_cell.angle_alpha   90.00
_cell.angle_beta   90.00
_cell.angle_gamma   90.00
#
_symmetry.space_group_name_H-M   'P 1'
#
loop_
_entity.id
_entity.type
_entity.pdbx_description
1 polymer ?
#
loop_
_entity_poly.entity_id
_entity_poly.type
_entity_poly.pdbx_seq_one_letter_code
_entity_poly.pdbx_strand_id
1 'polypeptide(L)'
;MSKERAIVFVDGNNLYRGSKDCYGIERLNLGPFCANLVQDRDLVAIYYADANFIREQGPDNYDKQQTYFSYIRKIKGLIFRRGYFNPRTRPPTEKLSDVYLATDMVDLCYKDEFNIAYVVSGIVT
;
A
#
# COMPACT_ATOMS: atom_id res chain seq x y z
N MET A 1 26.21 -0.40 16.28
CA MET A 1 24.78 -0.53 16.66
C MET A 1 24.06 -1.17 15.48
N SER A 2 23.13 -2.11 15.70
CA SER A 2 22.27 -2.62 14.62
C SER A 2 21.35 -1.50 14.14
N LYS A 3 21.10 -1.40 12.82
CA LYS A 3 20.09 -0.48 12.29
C LYS A 3 18.72 -0.83 12.87
N GLU A 4 17.89 0.17 13.13
CA GLU A 4 16.48 -0.05 13.51
C GLU A 4 15.75 -0.73 12.34
N ARG A 5 15.01 -1.80 12.64
CA ARG A 5 14.15 -2.51 11.69
C ARG A 5 12.90 -1.67 11.42
N ALA A 6 12.68 -1.31 10.16
CA ALA A 6 11.53 -0.53 9.72
C ALA A 6 10.64 -1.36 8.79
N ILE A 7 9.33 -1.26 8.99
CA ILE A 7 8.33 -1.76 8.04
C ILE A 7 7.48 -0.59 7.55
N VAL A 8 7.17 -0.59 6.26
CA VAL A 8 6.28 0.41 5.65
C VAL A 8 4.95 -0.23 5.31
N PHE A 9 3.87 0.30 5.88
CA PHE A 9 2.48 -0.09 5.62
C PHE A 9 1.86 0.94 4.68
N VAL A 10 1.45 0.52 3.49
CA VAL A 10 0.99 1.37 2.40
C VAL A 10 -0.46 1.03 2.09
N ASP A 11 -1.32 2.02 2.27
CA ASP A 11 -2.66 2.06 1.72
C ASP A 11 -2.57 2.53 0.26
N GLY A 12 -2.74 1.59 -0.68
CA GLY A 12 -2.51 1.81 -2.10
C GLY A 12 -3.47 2.83 -2.71
N ASN A 13 -4.73 2.80 -2.29
CA ASN A 13 -5.75 3.73 -2.79
C ASN A 13 -5.49 5.15 -2.27
N ASN A 14 -5.17 5.30 -0.98
CA ASN A 14 -4.83 6.61 -0.41
C ASN A 14 -3.51 7.17 -0.98
N LEU A 15 -2.50 6.32 -1.20
CA LEU A 15 -1.27 6.73 -1.89
C LEU A 15 -1.56 7.19 -3.32
N TYR A 16 -2.36 6.44 -4.08
CA TYR A 16 -2.73 6.79 -5.46
C TYR A 16 -3.46 8.14 -5.51
N ARG A 17 -4.51 8.30 -4.71
CA ARG A 17 -5.30 9.54 -4.67
C ARG A 17 -4.44 10.72 -4.26
N GLY A 18 -3.67 10.60 -3.17
CA GLY A 18 -2.81 11.69 -2.69
C GLY A 18 -1.73 12.08 -3.69
N SER A 19 -1.10 11.10 -4.36
CA SER A 19 -0.07 11.37 -5.38
C SER A 19 -0.65 12.06 -6.61
N LYS A 20 -1.85 11.63 -7.03
CA LYS A 20 -2.55 12.19 -8.18
C LYS A 20 -3.03 13.61 -7.90
N ASP A 21 -3.68 13.83 -6.78
CA ASP A 21 -4.36 15.10 -6.49
C ASP A 21 -3.36 16.19 -6.09
N CYS A 22 -2.29 15.85 -5.36
CA CYS A 22 -1.28 16.83 -4.94
C CYS A 22 -0.20 17.09 -6.00
N TYR A 23 0.15 16.09 -6.81
CA TYR A 23 1.33 16.16 -7.68
C TYR A 23 1.08 15.76 -9.14
N GLY A 24 -0.14 15.34 -9.50
CA GLY A 24 -0.43 14.80 -10.83
C GLY A 24 0.24 13.45 -11.11
N ILE A 25 0.74 12.76 -10.08
CA ILE A 25 1.49 11.51 -10.22
C ILE A 25 0.55 10.32 -10.02
N GLU A 26 0.27 9.58 -11.09
CA GLU A 26 -0.59 8.39 -11.00
C GLU A 26 0.14 7.14 -10.52
N ARG A 27 1.47 7.09 -10.68
CA ARG A 27 2.29 5.91 -10.40
C ARG A 27 3.63 6.34 -9.82
N LEU A 28 3.96 5.76 -8.67
CA LEU A 28 5.16 6.07 -7.92
C LEU A 28 6.08 4.85 -7.90
N ASN A 29 7.40 5.07 -7.95
CA ASN A 29 8.35 3.98 -7.82
C ASN A 29 8.44 3.55 -6.34
N LEU A 30 7.59 2.59 -5.96
CA LEU A 30 7.31 2.25 -4.56
C LEU A 30 8.55 1.84 -3.76
N GLY A 31 9.46 1.06 -4.34
CA GLY A 31 10.66 0.59 -3.66
C GLY A 31 11.58 1.73 -3.21
N PRO A 32 12.10 2.55 -4.14
CA PRO A 32 12.88 3.75 -3.82
C PRO A 32 12.14 4.75 -2.93
N PHE A 33 10.82 4.93 -3.10
CA PHE A 33 10.06 5.78 -2.20
C PHE A 33 10.08 5.28 -0.76
N CYS A 34 9.80 3.99 -0.53
CA CYS A 34 9.86 3.38 0.80
C CYS A 34 11.28 3.39 1.37
N ALA A 35 12.29 3.12 0.54
CA ALA A 35 13.70 3.17 0.95
C ALA A 35 14.11 4.59 1.38
N ASN A 36 13.70 5.61 0.61
CA ASN A 36 13.89 7.00 0.99
C ASN A 36 13.10 7.35 2.26
N LEU A 37 11.88 6.85 2.42
CA LEU A 37 11.06 7.14 3.61
C LEU A 37 11.71 6.66 4.91
N VAL A 38 12.30 5.46 4.90
CA VAL A 38 12.93 4.89 6.11
C VAL A 38 14.35 5.41 6.38
N GLN A 39 14.96 6.13 5.43
CA GLN A 39 16.29 6.74 5.53
C GLN A 39 17.36 5.70 5.91
N ASP A 40 18.14 5.94 6.97
CA ASP A 40 19.22 5.08 7.40
C ASP A 40 18.77 3.80 8.12
N ARG A 41 17.47 3.52 8.23
CA ARG A 41 16.93 2.32 8.87
C ARG A 41 16.95 1.11 7.93
N ASP A 42 16.82 -0.08 8.50
CA ASP A 42 16.75 -1.32 7.72
C ASP A 42 15.32 -1.56 7.25
N LEU A 43 15.06 -1.47 5.94
CA LEU A 43 13.74 -1.73 5.36
C LEU A 43 13.50 -3.24 5.30
N VAL A 44 12.81 -3.77 6.31
CA VAL A 44 12.55 -5.21 6.44
C VAL A 44 11.49 -5.68 5.44
N ALA A 45 10.39 -4.92 5.34
CA ALA A 45 9.27 -5.28 4.49
C ALA A 45 8.42 -4.07 4.08
N ILE A 46 7.68 -4.22 2.99
CA ILE A 46 6.62 -3.30 2.56
C ILE A 46 5.30 -4.07 2.54
N TYR A 47 4.34 -3.68 3.36
CA TYR A 47 2.97 -4.20 3.31
C TYR A 47 2.13 -3.24 2.48
N TYR A 48 1.68 -3.69 1.31
CA TYR A 48 0.89 -2.88 0.38
C TYR A 48 -0.53 -3.46 0.31
N ALA A 49 -1.52 -2.71 0.78
CA ALA A 49 -2.92 -3.11 0.74
C ALA A 49 -3.70 -2.28 -0.28
N ASP A 50 -4.45 -2.95 -1.15
CA ASP A 50 -5.24 -2.28 -2.19
C ASP A 50 -6.32 -3.22 -2.75
N ALA A 51 -7.33 -2.65 -3.39
CA ALA A 51 -8.41 -3.37 -4.06
C ALA A 51 -8.36 -3.14 -5.57
N ASN A 52 -8.68 -4.20 -6.33
CA ASN A 52 -8.79 -4.07 -7.78
C ASN A 52 -9.92 -3.11 -8.15
N PHE A 53 -9.71 -2.20 -9.09
CA PHE A 53 -10.80 -1.46 -9.72
C PHE A 53 -11.87 -2.43 -10.25
N ILE A 54 -13.12 -1.97 -10.26
CA ILE A 54 -14.22 -2.72 -10.88
C ILE A 54 -14.06 -2.57 -12.38
N ARG A 55 -13.64 -3.65 -13.05
CA ARG A 55 -13.29 -3.63 -14.48
C ARG A 55 -14.44 -3.13 -15.36
N GLU A 56 -15.67 -3.50 -15.01
CA GLU A 56 -16.89 -3.10 -15.71
C GLU A 56 -17.16 -1.58 -15.64
N GLN A 57 -16.60 -0.89 -14.65
CA GLN A 57 -16.75 0.55 -14.46
C GLN A 57 -15.60 1.37 -15.07
N GLY A 58 -14.49 0.74 -15.43
CA GLY A 58 -13.29 1.44 -15.89
C GLY A 58 -12.19 0.47 -16.34
N PRO A 59 -12.28 -0.12 -17.53
CA PRO A 59 -11.31 -1.11 -18.00
C PRO A 59 -9.90 -0.54 -18.10
N ASP A 60 -9.74 0.69 -18.60
CA ASP A 60 -8.41 1.32 -18.71
C ASP A 60 -7.74 1.54 -17.35
N ASN A 61 -8.51 1.96 -16.34
CA ASN A 61 -8.00 2.13 -14.98
C ASN A 61 -7.62 0.79 -14.35
N TYR A 62 -8.44 -0.24 -14.59
CA TYR A 62 -8.14 -1.61 -14.17
C TYR A 62 -6.83 -2.11 -14.80
N ASP A 63 -6.67 -2.00 -16.12
CA ASP A 63 -5.49 -2.49 -16.82
C ASP A 63 -4.22 -1.74 -16.37
N LYS A 64 -4.26 -0.41 -16.29
CA LYS A 64 -3.17 0.40 -15.72
C LYS A 64 -2.83 0.02 -14.28
N GLN A 65 -3.82 -0.37 -13.47
CA GLN A 65 -3.61 -0.82 -12.10
C GLN A 65 -2.95 -2.21 -12.09
N GLN A 66 -3.39 -3.15 -12.92
CA GLN A 66 -2.79 -4.47 -13.00
C GLN A 66 -1.33 -4.41 -13.49
N THR A 67 -1.00 -3.53 -14.42
CA THR A 67 0.38 -3.26 -14.82
C THR A 67 1.21 -2.78 -13.63
N TYR A 68 0.70 -1.84 -12.84
CA TYR A 68 1.40 -1.34 -11.65
C TYR A 68 1.55 -2.40 -10.57
N PHE A 69 0.50 -3.19 -10.29
CA PHE A 69 0.58 -4.29 -9.33
C PHE A 69 1.60 -5.35 -9.76
N SER A 70 1.67 -5.65 -11.06
CA SER A 70 2.67 -6.55 -11.62
C SER A 70 4.10 -6.01 -11.49
N TYR A 71 4.25 -4.67 -11.51
CA TYR A 71 5.52 -4.01 -11.27
C TYR A 71 5.94 -4.09 -9.80
N ILE A 72 5.08 -3.67 -8.86
CA ILE A 72 5.44 -3.61 -7.43
C ILE A 72 5.60 -5.00 -6.79
N ARG A 73 4.90 -6.02 -7.29
CA ARG A 73 5.06 -7.41 -6.80
C ARG A 73 6.45 -7.99 -7.04
N LYS A 74 7.27 -7.36 -7.88
CA LYS A 74 8.67 -7.75 -8.11
C LYS A 74 9.61 -7.17 -7.05
N ILE A 75 9.14 -6.23 -6.22
CA ILE A 75 9.93 -5.66 -5.13
C ILE A 75 10.17 -6.73 -4.08
N LYS A 76 11.45 -7.02 -3.81
CA LYS A 76 11.84 -7.97 -2.77
C LYS A 76 11.32 -7.50 -1.41
N GLY A 77 10.69 -8.40 -0.65
CA GLY A 77 10.14 -8.07 0.66
C GLY A 77 8.80 -7.32 0.63
N LEU A 78 8.16 -7.20 -0.54
CA LEU A 78 6.79 -6.68 -0.62
C LEU A 78 5.75 -7.78 -0.33
N ILE A 79 4.87 -7.52 0.63
CA ILE A 79 3.69 -8.31 0.93
C ILE A 79 2.48 -7.58 0.36
N PHE A 80 1.79 -8.18 -0.61
CA PHE A 80 0.58 -7.61 -1.20
C PHE A 80 -0.67 -8.14 -0.48
N ARG A 81 -1.46 -7.25 0.12
CA ARG A 81 -2.75 -7.55 0.75
C ARG A 81 -3.89 -7.14 -0.16
N ARG A 82 -4.59 -8.13 -0.73
CA ARG A 82 -5.63 -7.88 -1.73
C ARG A 82 -6.99 -7.71 -1.06
N GLY A 83 -7.45 -6.46 -0.97
CA GLY A 83 -8.83 -6.14 -0.65
C GLY A 83 -9.77 -6.39 -1.83
N TYR A 84 -11.04 -5.99 -1.67
CA TYR A 84 -12.04 -6.04 -2.73
C TYR A 84 -13.05 -4.90 -2.60
N PHE A 85 -13.72 -4.56 -3.70
CA PHE A 85 -14.87 -3.67 -3.66
C PHE A 85 -16.15 -4.48 -3.42
N ASN A 86 -16.98 -4.03 -2.49
CA ASN A 86 -18.32 -4.55 -2.32
C ASN A 86 -19.27 -3.95 -3.38
N PRO A 87 -19.73 -4.73 -4.37
CA PRO A 87 -20.60 -4.20 -5.43
C PRO A 87 -22.02 -3.92 -4.95
N ARG A 88 -22.40 -4.39 -3.75
CA ARG A 88 -23.74 -4.18 -3.16
C ARG A 88 -23.90 -2.77 -2.59
N THR A 89 -22.80 -2.05 -2.32
CA THR A 89 -22.85 -0.66 -1.86
C THR A 89 -22.89 0.32 -3.04
N ARG A 90 -23.53 1.48 -2.85
CA ARG A 90 -23.68 2.55 -3.85
C ARG A 90 -23.17 3.88 -3.24
N PRO A 91 -21.98 4.40 -3.63
CA PRO A 91 -21.01 3.79 -4.54
C PRO A 91 -20.36 2.52 -3.95
N PRO A 92 -19.71 1.67 -4.77
CA PRO A 92 -18.96 0.52 -4.29
C PRO A 92 -17.89 0.95 -3.27
N THR A 93 -17.82 0.23 -2.16
CA THR A 93 -16.90 0.53 -1.06
C THR A 93 -15.78 -0.48 -1.02
N GLU A 94 -14.56 0.00 -0.83
CA GLU A 94 -13.40 -0.83 -0.56
C GLU A 94 -13.56 -1.55 0.78
N LYS A 95 -13.12 -2.81 0.84
CA LYS A 95 -13.16 -3.66 2.03
C LYS A 95 -11.84 -4.39 2.21
N LEU A 96 -11.54 -4.67 3.47
CA LEU A 96 -10.40 -5.44 3.99
C LEU A 96 -9.03 -4.77 3.92
N SER A 97 -8.77 -3.77 3.08
CA SER A 97 -7.44 -3.15 3.00
C SER A 97 -7.02 -2.54 4.35
N ASP A 98 -7.91 -1.79 4.97
CA ASP A 98 -7.75 -1.20 6.31
C ASP A 98 -7.56 -2.28 7.39
N VAL A 99 -8.39 -3.32 7.35
CA VAL A 99 -8.31 -4.45 8.27
C VAL A 99 -6.95 -5.14 8.15
N TYR A 100 -6.49 -5.43 6.93
CA TYR A 100 -5.21 -6.10 6.71
C TYR A 100 -4.06 -5.30 7.30
N LEU A 101 -3.95 -4.01 6.98
CA LEU A 101 -2.88 -3.17 7.51
C LEU A 101 -2.93 -3.09 9.04
N ALA A 102 -4.11 -2.88 9.63
CA ALA A 102 -4.29 -2.85 11.07
C ALA A 102 -3.86 -4.17 11.74
N THR A 103 -4.34 -5.31 11.22
CA THR A 103 -4.02 -6.62 11.80
C THR A 103 -2.55 -7.00 11.63
N ASP A 104 -1.95 -6.69 10.48
CA ASP A 104 -0.53 -6.96 10.24
C ASP A 104 0.34 -6.13 11.17
N MET A 105 0.02 -4.84 11.35
CA MET A 105 0.74 -3.98 12.30
C MET A 105 0.71 -4.55 13.72
N VAL A 106 -0.45 -4.98 14.21
CA VAL A 106 -0.59 -5.53 15.57
C VAL A 106 0.14 -6.87 15.72
N ASP A 107 -0.03 -7.78 14.76
CA ASP A 107 0.60 -9.11 14.79
C ASP A 107 2.14 -9.01 14.74
N LEU A 108 2.68 -8.17 13.85
CA LEU A 108 4.11 -7.96 13.70
C LEU A 108 4.72 -7.20 14.89
N CYS A 109 3.96 -6.27 15.49
CA CYS A 109 4.39 -5.60 16.72
C CYS A 109 4.45 -6.60 17.89
N TYR A 110 3.45 -7.46 18.02
CA TYR A 110 3.41 -8.49 19.06
C TYR A 110 4.58 -9.49 18.92
N LYS A 111 4.98 -9.81 17.69
CA LYS A 111 6.10 -10.69 17.37
C LYS A 111 7.48 -10.03 17.42
N ASP A 112 7.55 -8.73 17.75
CA ASP A 112 8.79 -7.95 17.71
C ASP A 112 9.50 -8.04 16.34
N GLU A 113 8.76 -7.90 15.24
CA GLU A 113 9.30 -7.98 13.87
C GLU A 113 9.90 -6.66 13.37
N PHE A 114 9.60 -5.54 14.04
CA PHE A 114 10.09 -4.21 13.69
C PHE A 114 10.26 -3.31 14.92
N ASN A 115 11.12 -2.30 14.80
CA ASN A 115 11.27 -1.25 15.79
C ASN A 115 10.40 -0.02 15.48
N ILE A 116 10.24 0.30 14.19
CA ILE A 116 9.44 1.44 13.72
C ILE A 116 8.53 1.02 12.56
N ALA A 117 7.26 1.45 12.62
CA ALA A 117 6.32 1.34 11.52
C ALA A 117 6.11 2.71 10.87
N TYR A 118 6.17 2.74 9.54
CA TYR A 118 5.76 3.88 8.73
C TYR A 118 4.41 3.57 8.11
N VAL A 119 3.42 4.44 8.33
CA VAL A 119 2.09 4.28 7.74
C VAL A 119 1.90 5.33 6.66
N VAL A 120 1.77 4.88 5.42
CA VAL A 120 1.48 5.71 4.25
C VAL A 120 0.00 5.55 3.95
N SER A 121 -0.78 6.51 4.46
CA SER A 121 -2.23 6.61 4.30
C SER A 121 -2.61 8.09 4.39
N GLY A 122 -3.89 8.42 4.25
CA GLY A 122 -4.37 9.80 4.38
C GLY A 122 -5.83 9.94 3.98
N ILE A 123 -6.42 11.10 4.29
CA ILE A 123 -7.71 11.50 3.74
C ILE A 123 -7.42 12.43 2.57
N VAL A 124 -7.91 12.07 1.39
CA VAL A 124 -8.01 13.01 0.29
C VAL A 124 -9.48 13.43 0.24
N THR A 125 -9.74 14.65 0.73
CA THR A 125 -11.05 15.34 0.69
C THR A 125 -11.33 15.86 -0.70
#